data_AF-A0AAW7CKW3-F1
#
_entry.id   AF-A0AAW7CKW3-F1
#
_cell.length_a   1.000
_cell.length_b   1.000
_cell.length_c   1.000
_cell.angle_alpha   90.00
_cell.angle_beta   90.00
_cell.angle_gamma   90.00
#
_symmetry.space_group_name_H-M   'P 1'
#
loop_
_entity.id
_entity.type
_entity.pdbx_description
1 polymer ?
#
loop_
_entity_poly.entity_id
_entity_poly.type
_entity_poly.pdbx_seq_one_letter_code
_entity_poly.pdbx_strand_id
1 'polypeptide(L)'
;MKKLVIEPTKERIVAQSGLAIVGNLLNQMHLASRLNTYRLPDISRNPVCSNGDVAKSYIGLLCQGKSDYDNIETFREDAFFALALDFQRVPSSPTLRQRLDQAALTEKWKAILHEESLNLIRNTNAEISPVYAKDNPG
;
A
#
# COMPACT_ATOMS: atom_id res chain seq x y z
N MET A 1 -0.20 15.93 -11.41
CA MET A 1 0.07 15.98 -9.95
C MET A 1 1.47 16.50 -9.73
N LYS A 2 1.74 17.20 -8.63
CA LYS A 2 3.12 17.49 -8.22
C LYS A 2 3.80 16.16 -7.86
N LYS A 3 5.05 15.96 -8.26
CA LYS A 3 5.83 14.78 -7.89
C LYS A 3 6.65 15.11 -6.64
N LEU A 4 6.63 14.25 -5.64
CA LEU A 4 7.50 14.39 -4.47
C LEU A 4 8.95 14.14 -4.89
N VAL A 5 9.86 14.98 -4.42
CA VAL A 5 11.32 14.79 -4.57
C VAL A 5 11.83 14.19 -3.26
N ILE A 6 12.59 13.11 -3.36
CA ILE A 6 13.20 12.43 -2.20
C ILE A 6 14.68 12.73 -2.21
N GLU A 7 15.18 13.28 -1.11
CA GLU A 7 16.58 13.66 -0.94
C GLU A 7 17.13 13.13 0.39
N PRO A 8 18.42 12.72 0.45
CA PRO A 8 19.04 12.32 1.71
C PRO A 8 19.11 13.49 2.70
N THR A 9 18.81 13.22 3.98
CA THR A 9 18.92 14.22 5.06
C THR A 9 19.55 13.61 6.31
N LYS A 10 20.12 14.47 7.15
CA LYS A 10 20.58 14.12 8.51
C LYS A 10 19.49 14.31 9.57
N GLU A 11 18.34 14.84 9.18
CA GLU A 11 17.21 15.08 10.07
C GLU A 11 16.45 13.79 10.40
N ARG A 12 15.79 13.77 11.56
CA ARG A 12 14.92 12.66 11.92
C ARG A 12 13.68 12.67 11.03
N ILE A 13 13.51 11.61 10.26
CA ILE A 13 12.32 11.40 9.42
C ILE A 13 11.08 11.31 10.31
N VAL A 14 10.14 12.22 10.14
CA VAL A 14 8.83 12.22 10.80
C VAL A 14 7.84 11.34 10.01
N ALA A 15 6.75 10.90 10.66
CA ALA A 15 5.79 9.95 10.10
C ALA A 15 5.27 10.31 8.69
N GLN A 16 5.05 11.62 8.43
CA GLN A 16 4.61 12.12 7.13
C GLN A 16 5.66 11.87 6.03
N SER A 17 6.93 12.19 6.29
CA SER A 17 8.04 11.93 5.37
C SER A 17 8.24 10.42 5.12
N GLY A 18 7.96 9.57 6.11
CA GLY A 18 8.01 8.12 5.96
C GLY A 18 6.99 7.58 4.94
N LEU A 19 5.77 8.13 4.92
CA LEU A 19 4.72 7.72 3.98
C LEU A 19 5.11 8.03 2.52
N ALA A 20 5.80 9.13 2.27
CA ALA A 20 6.32 9.46 0.93
C ALA A 20 7.34 8.41 0.43
N ILE A 21 8.17 7.87 1.32
CA ILE A 21 9.10 6.79 1.00
C ILE A 21 8.32 5.51 0.66
N VAL A 22 7.30 5.16 1.45
CA VAL A 22 6.42 4.01 1.17
C VAL A 22 5.79 4.14 -0.22
N GLY A 23 5.22 5.30 -0.54
CA GLY A 23 4.64 5.53 -1.86
C GLY A 23 5.65 5.45 -3.00
N ASN A 24 6.88 5.93 -2.79
CA ASN A 24 7.96 5.76 -3.77
C ASN A 24 8.29 4.29 -4.01
N LEU A 25 8.42 3.48 -2.96
CA LEU A 25 8.66 2.03 -3.08
C LEU A 25 7.51 1.33 -3.81
N LEU A 26 6.26 1.66 -3.47
CA LEU A 26 5.07 1.13 -4.15
C LEU A 26 5.02 1.51 -5.63
N ASN A 27 5.56 2.67 -6.01
CA ASN A 27 5.66 3.12 -7.39
C ASN A 27 6.80 2.47 -8.18
N GLN A 28 7.76 1.83 -7.51
CA GLN A 28 8.77 0.99 -8.16
C GLN A 28 8.22 -0.43 -8.47
N MET A 29 7.07 -0.78 -7.90
CA MET A 29 6.39 -2.06 -8.13
C MET A 29 5.37 -1.94 -9.27
N HIS A 30 4.92 -3.07 -9.80
CA HIS A 30 3.77 -3.18 -10.70
C HIS A 30 2.47 -3.54 -9.95
N LEU A 31 2.45 -3.38 -8.62
CA LEU A 31 1.33 -3.78 -7.78
C LEU A 31 -0.01 -3.19 -8.23
N ALA A 32 -0.10 -1.86 -8.35
CA ALA A 32 -1.35 -1.20 -8.69
C ALA A 32 -1.87 -1.59 -10.08
N SER A 33 -1.00 -1.64 -11.09
CA SER A 33 -1.39 -2.02 -12.45
C SER A 33 -1.86 -3.47 -12.51
N ARG A 34 -1.16 -4.40 -11.84
CA ARG A 34 -1.54 -5.82 -11.77
C ARG A 34 -2.87 -6.03 -11.06
N LEU A 35 -3.09 -5.38 -9.91
CA LEU A 35 -4.37 -5.48 -9.18
C LEU A 35 -5.54 -4.88 -9.97
N ASN A 36 -5.30 -3.82 -10.75
CA ASN A 36 -6.31 -3.20 -11.59
C ASN A 36 -6.75 -4.09 -12.78
N THR A 37 -5.96 -5.10 -13.17
CA THR A 37 -6.39 -6.08 -14.19
C THR A 37 -7.48 -7.03 -13.69
N TYR A 38 -7.62 -7.18 -12.37
CA TYR A 38 -8.59 -8.10 -11.79
C TYR A 38 -9.93 -7.38 -11.55
N ARG A 39 -11.01 -7.98 -12.05
CA ARG A 39 -12.37 -7.48 -11.81
C ARG A 39 -12.96 -8.22 -10.62
N LEU A 40 -13.10 -7.51 -9.50
CA LEU A 40 -13.89 -7.99 -8.37
C LEU A 40 -15.39 -7.88 -8.71
N PRO A 41 -16.23 -8.75 -8.15
CA PRO A 41 -17.69 -8.68 -8.32
C PRO A 41 -18.26 -7.33 -7.85
N ASP A 42 -19.36 -6.89 -8.45
CA ASP A 42 -20.14 -5.72 -8.01
C ASP A 42 -19.38 -4.37 -7.95
N ILE A 43 -18.22 -4.28 -8.61
CA ILE A 43 -17.50 -3.02 -8.81
C ILE A 43 -17.84 -2.45 -10.19
N SER A 44 -18.16 -1.16 -10.25
CA SER A 44 -18.33 -0.40 -11.49
C SER A 44 -17.15 -0.61 -12.44
N ARG A 45 -17.40 -0.60 -13.75
CA ARG A 45 -16.35 -0.66 -14.78
C ARG A 45 -15.32 0.47 -14.65
N ASN A 46 -15.76 1.64 -14.19
CA ASN A 46 -14.94 2.83 -13.95
C ASN A 46 -15.12 3.27 -12.50
N PRO A 47 -14.48 2.58 -11.54
CA PRO A 47 -14.62 2.93 -10.13
C PRO A 47 -13.85 4.22 -9.83
N VAL A 48 -14.36 5.02 -8.90
CA VAL A 48 -13.71 6.28 -8.50
C VAL A 48 -12.32 6.06 -7.88
N CYS A 49 -12.17 5.00 -7.07
CA CYS A 49 -10.89 4.51 -6.59
C CYS A 49 -10.59 3.20 -7.32
N SER A 50 -9.36 3.01 -7.80
CA SER A 50 -8.94 1.74 -8.41
C SER A 50 -8.68 0.65 -7.36
N ASN A 51 -8.46 -0.60 -7.78
CA ASN A 51 -8.02 -1.67 -6.85
C ASN A 51 -6.63 -1.36 -6.29
N GLY A 52 -5.76 -0.81 -7.14
CA GLY A 52 -4.45 -0.31 -6.75
C GLY A 52 -4.55 0.78 -5.69
N ASP A 53 -5.45 1.74 -5.83
CA ASP A 53 -5.64 2.84 -4.87
C ASP A 53 -6.06 2.29 -3.50
N VAL A 54 -6.94 1.27 -3.49
CA VAL A 54 -7.41 0.62 -2.27
C VAL A 54 -6.31 -0.18 -1.58
N ALA A 55 -5.55 -0.98 -2.33
CA ALA A 55 -4.42 -1.71 -1.79
C ALA A 55 -3.36 -0.76 -1.22
N LYS A 56 -2.97 0.28 -1.99
CA LYS A 56 -2.02 1.30 -1.55
C LYS A 56 -2.51 2.04 -0.30
N SER A 57 -3.80 2.38 -0.24
CA SER A 57 -4.39 3.07 0.93
C SER A 57 -4.26 2.23 2.19
N TYR A 58 -4.60 0.94 2.12
CA TYR A 58 -4.50 0.07 3.30
C TYR A 58 -3.05 -0.21 3.69
N ILE A 59 -2.14 -0.42 2.73
CA ILE A 59 -0.70 -0.50 3.00
C ILE A 59 -0.21 0.77 3.72
N GLY A 60 -0.63 1.95 3.25
CA GLY A 60 -0.31 3.22 3.88
C GLY A 60 -0.80 3.35 5.32
N LEU A 61 -1.98 2.79 5.65
CA LEU A 61 -2.47 2.71 7.03
C LEU A 61 -1.63 1.75 7.88
N LEU A 62 -1.33 0.56 7.36
CA LEU A 62 -0.52 -0.44 8.06
C LEU A 62 0.89 0.08 8.37
N CYS A 63 1.53 0.79 7.43
CA CYS A 63 2.82 1.45 7.66
C CYS A 63 2.77 2.54 8.75
N GLN A 64 1.59 3.05 9.09
CA GLN A 64 1.37 3.98 10.19
C GLN A 64 0.89 3.30 11.49
N GLY A 65 0.89 1.97 11.54
CA GLY A 65 0.40 1.20 12.70
C GLY A 65 -1.12 1.22 12.86
N LYS A 66 -1.87 1.55 11.80
CA LYS A 66 -3.34 1.62 11.81
C LYS A 66 -3.92 0.43 11.06
N SER A 67 -4.47 -0.56 11.76
CA SER A 67 -5.06 -1.77 11.16
C SER A 67 -6.59 -1.70 11.00
N ASP A 68 -7.27 -0.84 11.76
CA ASP A 68 -8.72 -0.65 11.58
C ASP A 68 -8.99 0.17 10.30
N TYR A 69 -9.88 -0.33 9.45
CA TYR A 69 -10.31 0.33 8.21
C TYR A 69 -10.90 1.72 8.46
N ASP A 70 -11.53 1.97 9.61
CA ASP A 70 -12.16 3.25 9.93
C ASP A 70 -11.13 4.38 10.10
N ASN A 71 -9.86 4.05 10.34
CA ASN A 71 -8.78 5.04 10.36
C ASN A 71 -8.62 5.78 9.03
N ILE A 72 -9.05 5.20 7.90
CA ILE A 72 -8.95 5.86 6.59
C ILE A 72 -9.74 7.16 6.54
N GLU A 73 -10.80 7.28 7.35
CA GLU A 73 -11.65 8.46 7.36
C GLU A 73 -10.89 9.72 7.81
N THR A 74 -9.90 9.55 8.68
CA THR A 74 -9.02 10.66 9.12
C THR A 74 -8.15 11.23 7.98
N PHE A 75 -7.99 10.50 6.87
CA PHE A 75 -7.17 10.90 5.73
C PHE A 75 -7.97 11.36 4.51
N ARG A 76 -9.32 11.36 4.57
CA ARG A 76 -10.16 11.66 3.39
C ARG A 76 -9.92 13.03 2.78
N GLU A 77 -9.61 14.01 3.62
CA GLU A 77 -9.30 15.38 3.25
C GLU A 77 -7.79 15.69 3.37
N ASP A 78 -6.98 14.68 3.71
CA ASP A 78 -5.53 14.80 3.76
C ASP A 78 -4.95 14.71 2.34
N ALA A 79 -4.68 15.87 1.75
CA ALA A 79 -4.06 15.97 0.44
C ALA A 79 -2.67 15.33 0.38
N PHE A 80 -1.93 15.30 1.51
CA PHE A 80 -0.62 14.70 1.55
C PHE A 80 -0.69 13.17 1.50
N PHE A 81 -1.66 12.53 2.16
CA PHE A 81 -1.83 11.08 2.11
C PHE A 81 -2.03 10.57 0.66
N ALA A 82 -2.91 11.23 -0.09
CA ALA A 82 -3.17 10.92 -1.49
C ALA A 82 -1.95 11.23 -2.39
N LEU A 83 -1.27 12.34 -2.13
CA LEU A 83 -0.05 12.72 -2.85
C LEU A 83 1.10 11.73 -2.60
N ALA A 84 1.32 11.33 -1.36
CA ALA A 84 2.39 10.44 -0.95
C ALA A 84 2.25 9.07 -1.62
N LEU A 85 1.03 8.53 -1.69
CA LEU A 85 0.75 7.21 -2.26
C LEU A 85 0.41 7.23 -3.77
N ASP A 86 0.44 8.41 -4.39
CA ASP A 86 0.23 8.63 -5.82
C ASP A 86 -1.14 8.13 -6.33
N PHE A 87 -2.22 8.66 -5.75
CA PHE A 87 -3.58 8.50 -6.25
C PHE A 87 -4.41 9.77 -6.02
N GLN A 88 -5.57 9.88 -6.70
CA GLN A 88 -6.38 11.10 -6.70
C GLN A 88 -7.38 11.19 -5.54
N ARG A 89 -7.90 10.05 -5.07
CA ARG A 89 -8.94 10.02 -4.05
C ARG A 89 -8.72 8.89 -3.07
N VAL A 90 -8.79 9.24 -1.79
CA VAL A 90 -8.76 8.29 -0.68
C VAL A 90 -10.10 7.53 -0.62
N PRO A 91 -10.10 6.19 -0.60
CA PRO A 91 -11.33 5.41 -0.44
C PRO A 91 -11.99 5.64 0.92
N SER A 92 -13.30 5.46 1.00
CA SER A 92 -14.02 5.40 2.28
C SER A 92 -13.74 4.10 3.02
N SER A 93 -13.96 4.06 4.33
CA SER A 93 -13.88 2.83 5.13
C SER A 93 -14.77 1.72 4.56
N PRO A 94 -16.06 1.96 4.22
CA PRO A 94 -16.88 0.93 3.57
C PRO A 94 -16.29 0.44 2.24
N THR A 95 -15.76 1.33 1.40
CA THR A 95 -15.11 0.95 0.13
C THR A 95 -13.87 0.09 0.38
N LEU A 96 -13.06 0.44 1.38
CA LEU A 96 -11.85 -0.28 1.75
C LEU A 96 -12.19 -1.68 2.24
N ARG A 97 -13.09 -1.78 3.22
CA ARG A 97 -13.57 -3.03 3.82
C ARG A 97 -14.16 -3.96 2.77
N GLN A 98 -15.16 -3.49 2.02
CA GLN A 98 -15.84 -4.30 1.01
C GLN A 98 -14.86 -4.88 -0.03
N ARG A 99 -13.94 -4.07 -0.53
CA ARG A 99 -13.00 -4.52 -1.57
C ARG A 99 -11.94 -5.46 -1.04
N LEU A 100 -11.43 -5.22 0.15
CA LEU A 100 -10.46 -6.11 0.78
C LEU A 100 -11.11 -7.44 1.17
N ASP A 101 -12.36 -7.44 1.62
CA ASP A 101 -13.13 -8.66 1.88
C ASP A 101 -13.34 -9.45 0.57
N GLN A 102 -13.72 -8.78 -0.52
CA GLN A 102 -13.83 -9.45 -1.83
C GLN A 102 -12.46 -9.96 -2.33
N ALA A 103 -11.39 -9.21 -2.11
CA ALA A 103 -10.03 -9.62 -2.48
C ALA A 103 -9.56 -10.84 -1.67
N ALA A 104 -9.98 -10.97 -0.41
CA ALA A 104 -9.67 -12.12 0.43
C ALA A 104 -10.33 -13.42 -0.07
N LEU A 105 -11.39 -13.32 -0.89
CA LEU A 105 -12.04 -14.48 -1.52
C LEU A 105 -11.28 -15.00 -2.75
N THR A 106 -10.14 -14.39 -3.13
CA THR A 106 -9.35 -14.81 -4.29
C THR A 106 -7.86 -14.90 -3.98
N GLU A 107 -7.23 -16.00 -4.38
CA GLU A 107 -5.77 -16.16 -4.27
C GLU A 107 -4.99 -15.21 -5.18
N LYS A 108 -5.62 -14.61 -6.19
CA LYS A 108 -4.92 -13.79 -7.19
C LYS A 108 -4.31 -12.53 -6.59
N TRP A 109 -5.01 -11.85 -5.67
CA TRP A 109 -4.47 -10.68 -4.99
C TRP A 109 -3.27 -11.03 -4.12
N LYS A 110 -3.40 -12.11 -3.34
CA LYS A 110 -2.33 -12.63 -2.50
C LYS A 110 -1.09 -12.99 -3.34
N ALA A 111 -1.25 -13.72 -4.44
CA ALA A 111 -0.15 -14.06 -5.34
C ALA A 111 0.57 -12.79 -5.87
N ILE A 112 -0.19 -11.80 -6.36
CA ILE A 112 0.38 -10.52 -6.82
C ILE A 112 1.14 -9.82 -5.69
N LEU A 113 0.57 -9.75 -4.48
CA LEU A 113 1.22 -9.11 -3.32
C LEU A 113 2.56 -9.79 -2.96
N HIS A 114 2.59 -11.13 -2.92
CA HIS A 114 3.81 -11.88 -2.62
C HIS A 114 4.87 -11.69 -3.71
N GLU A 115 4.49 -11.81 -4.98
CA GLU A 115 5.42 -11.66 -6.10
C GLU A 115 6.01 -10.25 -6.18
N GLU A 116 5.17 -9.21 -6.05
CA GLU A 116 5.66 -7.83 -6.11
C GLU A 116 6.51 -7.48 -4.88
N SER A 117 6.18 -8.00 -3.70
CA SER A 117 7.01 -7.84 -2.49
C SER A 117 8.41 -8.45 -2.69
N LEU A 118 8.49 -9.66 -3.26
CA LEU A 118 9.76 -10.29 -3.60
C LEU A 118 10.54 -9.50 -4.65
N ASN A 119 9.85 -8.99 -5.68
CA ASN A 119 10.47 -8.16 -6.71
C ASN A 119 11.02 -6.85 -6.13
N LEU A 120 10.31 -6.23 -5.19
CA LEU A 120 10.79 -5.03 -4.51
C LEU A 120 12.10 -5.28 -3.75
N ILE A 121 12.19 -6.39 -3.00
CA ILE A 121 13.42 -6.75 -2.28
C ILE A 121 14.58 -6.96 -3.26
N ARG A 122 14.34 -7.67 -4.36
CA ARG A 122 15.34 -7.91 -5.42
C ARG A 122 15.81 -6.62 -6.09
N ASN A 123 14.88 -5.70 -6.37
CA ASN A 123 15.18 -4.46 -7.09
C ASN A 123 15.85 -3.40 -6.20
N THR A 124 15.60 -3.44 -4.89
CA THR A 124 16.19 -2.47 -3.95
C THR A 124 17.57 -2.90 -3.45
N ASN A 125 18.09 -4.06 -3.86
CA ASN A 125 19.32 -4.67 -3.34
C ASN A 125 19.35 -4.67 -1.79
N ALA A 126 18.18 -4.85 -1.17
CA ALA A 126 18.08 -4.85 0.28
C ALA A 126 18.88 -6.04 0.84
N GLU A 127 19.74 -5.77 1.83
CA GLU A 127 20.45 -6.84 2.53
C GLU A 127 19.45 -7.73 3.25
N ILE A 128 19.34 -8.99 2.83
CA ILE A 128 18.49 -9.98 3.48
C ILE A 128 19.25 -10.51 4.70
N SER A 129 18.98 -9.95 5.87
CA SER A 129 19.46 -10.50 7.12
C SER A 129 18.55 -11.66 7.56
N PRO A 130 19.10 -12.84 7.89
CA PRO A 130 18.30 -13.94 8.43
C PRO A 130 17.65 -13.54 9.75
N VAL A 131 16.37 -13.86 9.92
CA VAL A 131 15.69 -13.79 11.21
C VAL A 131 15.87 -15.13 11.90
N TYR A 132 16.66 -15.17 12.96
CA TYR A 132 16.76 -16.34 13.82
C TYR A 132 15.47 -16.43 14.62
N ALA A 133 14.58 -17.37 14.26
CA ALA A 133 13.52 -17.78 15.17
C ALA A 133 14.21 -18.34 16.42
N LYS A 134 13.81 -17.88 17.62
CA LYS A 134 14.25 -18.56 18.84
C LYS A 134 13.69 -19.97 18.77
N ASP A 135 14.55 -20.96 18.52
CA ASP A 135 14.22 -22.35 18.80
C ASP A 135 13.85 -22.40 20.28
N ASN A 136 12.57 -22.67 20.55
CA ASN A 136 12.08 -22.81 21.91
C ASN A 136 12.63 -24.16 22.41
N PRO A 137 13.61 -24.21 23.33
CA PRO A 137 14.04 -25.46 23.89
C PRO A 137 12.94 -25.87 24.87
N GLY A 138 12.19 -26.92 24.52
CA GLY A 138 11.34 -27.64 25.46
C GLY A 138 12.15 -28.37 26.51
#